data_AF-A0A1Q4VI67-F1
#
_entry.id   AF-A0A1Q4VI67-F1
#
_cell.length_a   1.000
_cell.length_b   1.000
_cell.length_c   1.000
_cell.angle_alpha   90.00
_cell.angle_beta   90.00
_cell.angle_gamma   90.00
#
_symmetry.space_group_name_H-M   'P 1'
#
loop_
_entity.id
_entity.type
_entity.pdbx_description
1 polymer ?
#
loop_
_entity_poly.entity_id
_entity_poly.type
_entity_poly.pdbx_seq_one_letter_code
_entity_poly.pdbx_strand_id
1 'polypeptide(L)'
;MTLAVDGALVTGTVIPAAAWEDLYFRQVADADYYGMRKVVREVIGRLDQAAEDGRRRRAPDLRFLHLKDVTVRSGRAARRLPAWRGPLAVVSGWSLVEPDER
;
A
#
# COMPACT_ATOMS: atom_id res chain seq x y z
N MET A 1 1.03 -12.08 -6.54
CA MET A 1 2.24 -12.34 -5.72
C MET A 1 1.82 -12.46 -4.28
N THR A 2 2.38 -13.43 -3.57
CA THR A 2 2.08 -13.71 -2.16
C THR A 2 3.35 -13.50 -1.34
N LEU A 3 3.24 -12.77 -0.23
CA LEU A 3 4.32 -12.51 0.72
C LEU A 3 4.03 -13.20 2.05
N ALA A 4 5.05 -13.82 2.65
CA ALA A 4 5.02 -14.20 4.05
C ALA A 4 5.58 -13.05 4.90
N VAL A 5 4.76 -12.51 5.80
CA VAL A 5 5.10 -11.35 6.65
C VAL A 5 4.59 -11.62 8.07
N ASP A 6 5.49 -11.76 9.05
CA ASP A 6 5.17 -11.95 10.47
C ASP A 6 4.06 -12.99 10.75
N GLY A 7 4.13 -14.15 10.06
CA GLY A 7 3.15 -15.23 10.21
C GLY A 7 1.81 -15.02 9.50
N ALA A 8 1.67 -13.94 8.72
CA ALA A 8 0.56 -13.68 7.83
C ALA A 8 0.97 -13.85 6.35
N LEU A 9 -0.01 -14.14 5.50
CA LEU A 9 0.14 -14.12 4.06
C LEU A 9 -0.50 -12.86 3.49
N VAL A 10 0.26 -12.10 2.72
CA VAL A 10 -0.20 -10.90 2.03
C VAL A 10 -0.16 -11.17 0.53
N THR A 11 -1.32 -11.38 -0.08
CA THR A 11 -1.46 -11.61 -1.52
C THR A 11 -1.89 -10.33 -2.21
N GLY A 12 -1.27 -9.97 -3.32
CA GLY A 12 -1.69 -8.84 -4.15
C GLY A 12 -0.85 -8.67 -5.42
N THR A 13 -1.03 -7.52 -6.06
CA THR A 13 -0.27 -7.13 -7.26
C THR A 13 0.78 -6.09 -6.90
N VAL A 14 2.05 -6.35 -7.22
CA VAL A 14 3.14 -5.39 -7.02
C VAL A 14 2.94 -4.18 -7.91
N ILE A 15 3.05 -3.00 -7.31
CA ILE A 15 2.94 -1.72 -8.01
C ILE A 15 4.09 -0.78 -7.66
N PRO A 16 4.41 0.20 -8.52
CA PRO A 16 5.35 1.26 -8.18
C PRO A 16 4.89 2.08 -6.97
N ALA A 17 5.83 2.67 -6.23
CA ALA A 17 5.53 3.50 -5.06
C ALA A 17 4.58 4.67 -5.39
N ALA A 18 4.78 5.34 -6.53
CA ALA A 18 3.91 6.44 -6.98
C ALA A 18 2.45 5.99 -7.15
N ALA A 19 2.22 4.81 -7.74
CA ALA A 19 0.87 4.27 -7.91
C ALA A 19 0.23 3.90 -6.56
N TRP A 20 1.03 3.52 -5.56
CA TRP A 20 0.54 3.25 -4.21
C TRP A 20 0.16 4.53 -3.48
N GLU A 21 0.98 5.58 -3.60
CA GLU A 21 0.70 6.90 -3.03
C GLU A 21 -0.64 7.44 -3.56
N ASP A 22 -0.88 7.35 -4.87
CA ASP A 22 -2.15 7.73 -5.50
C ASP A 22 -3.36 6.98 -4.89
N LEU A 23 -3.23 5.66 -4.67
CA LEU A 23 -4.29 4.84 -4.05
C LEU A 23 -4.52 5.22 -2.59
N TYR A 24 -3.46 5.52 -1.85
CA TYR A 24 -3.53 5.93 -0.45
C TYR A 24 -4.25 7.27 -0.32
N PHE A 25 -3.91 8.27 -1.15
CA PHE A 25 -4.57 9.57 -1.12
C PHE A 25 -6.06 9.48 -1.43
N ARG A 26 -6.46 8.65 -2.40
CA ARG A 26 -7.88 8.41 -2.70
C ARG A 26 -8.61 7.80 -1.51
N GLN A 27 -8.02 6.79 -0.86
CA GLN A 27 -8.62 6.19 0.34
C GLN A 27 -8.77 7.18 1.49
N VAL A 28 -7.75 8.00 1.75
CA VAL A 28 -7.80 9.01 2.81
C VAL A 28 -8.84 10.08 2.49
N ALA A 29 -8.98 10.48 1.23
CA ALA A 29 -10.01 11.41 0.78
C ALA A 29 -11.43 10.83 0.95
N ASP A 30 -11.61 9.55 0.65
CA ASP A 30 -12.90 8.85 0.76
C ASP A 30 -13.27 8.51 2.22
N ALA A 31 -12.28 8.32 3.10
CA ALA A 31 -12.48 7.85 4.48
C ALA A 31 -13.07 8.88 5.45
N ASP A 32 -13.31 10.13 5.02
CA ASP A 32 -14.01 11.23 5.72
C ASP A 32 -14.14 11.06 7.26
N TYR A 33 -13.00 10.93 7.94
CA TYR A 33 -12.94 10.80 9.39
C TYR A 33 -13.02 12.21 9.99
N TYR A 34 -14.08 12.44 10.77
CA TYR A 34 -14.37 13.59 11.63
C TYR A 34 -13.24 14.66 11.70
N GLY A 35 -13.44 15.78 11.00
CA GLY A 35 -12.68 17.03 11.19
C GLY A 35 -11.34 17.15 10.46
N MET A 36 -10.76 16.06 9.94
CA MET A 36 -9.45 16.10 9.27
C MET A 36 -9.50 16.57 7.82
N ARG A 37 -10.69 16.75 7.23
CA ARG A 37 -10.89 17.06 5.81
C ARG A 37 -10.12 18.30 5.31
N LYS A 38 -9.92 19.30 6.17
CA LYS A 38 -9.17 20.52 5.84
C LYS A 38 -7.65 20.30 5.89
N VAL A 39 -7.16 19.62 6.92
CA VAL A 39 -5.73 19.28 7.07
C VAL A 39 -5.30 18.29 5.99
N VAL A 40 -6.12 17.27 5.72
CA VAL A 40 -5.92 16.31 4.63
C VAL A 40 -5.95 17.03 3.29
N ARG A 41 -6.89 17.94 3.00
CA ARG A 41 -6.87 18.71 1.75
C ARG A 41 -5.67 19.66 1.63
N GLU A 42 -5.21 20.25 2.72
CA GLU A 42 -4.06 21.15 2.70
C GLU A 42 -2.75 20.37 2.53
N VAL A 43 -2.64 19.20 3.17
CA VAL A 43 -1.53 18.26 2.98
C VAL A 43 -1.57 17.65 1.59
N ILE A 44 -2.73 17.19 1.10
CA ILE A 44 -2.92 16.70 -0.27
C ILE A 44 -2.64 17.80 -1.28
N GLY A 45 -3.12 19.03 -1.10
CA GLY A 45 -2.85 20.14 -2.02
C GLY A 45 -1.37 20.57 -2.05
N ARG A 46 -0.67 20.52 -0.92
CA ARG A 46 0.79 20.70 -0.86
C ARG A 46 1.55 19.52 -1.45
N LEU A 47 1.02 18.30 -1.32
CA LEU A 47 1.59 17.08 -1.90
C LEU A 47 1.32 16.98 -3.40
N ASP A 48 0.21 17.49 -3.92
CA ASP A 48 -0.08 17.57 -5.35
C ASP A 48 0.83 18.61 -6.02
N GLN A 49 1.05 19.77 -5.38
CA GLN A 49 2.07 20.72 -5.83
C GLN A 49 3.48 20.12 -5.76
N ALA A 50 3.81 19.41 -4.67
CA ALA A 50 5.09 18.70 -4.53
C ALA A 50 5.20 17.44 -5.40
N ALA A 51 4.10 16.85 -5.88
CA ALA A 51 4.07 15.71 -6.78
C ALA A 51 4.19 16.16 -8.24
N GLU A 52 3.55 17.27 -8.62
CA GLU A 52 3.80 17.94 -9.90
C GLU A 52 5.27 18.40 -9.99
N ASP A 53 5.83 18.96 -8.91
CA ASP A 53 7.25 19.36 -8.85
C ASP A 53 8.22 18.18 -8.64
N GLY A 54 7.80 17.14 -7.90
CA GLY A 54 8.61 16.01 -7.44
C GLY A 54 8.51 14.72 -8.26
N ARG A 55 7.59 14.64 -9.25
CA ARG A 55 7.62 13.62 -10.32
C ARG A 55 8.97 13.60 -11.06
N ARG A 56 9.76 14.68 -10.95
CA ARG A 56 11.19 14.69 -11.27
C ARG A 56 12.00 14.09 -10.10
N ARG A 57 12.13 12.77 -10.09
CA ARG A 57 13.18 12.00 -9.37
C ARG A 57 13.10 11.97 -7.83
N ARG A 58 12.04 11.45 -7.23
CA ARG A 58 12.24 10.71 -5.98
C ARG A 58 12.74 9.31 -6.35
N ALA A 59 13.98 8.99 -5.99
CA ALA A 59 14.52 7.64 -6.22
C ALA A 59 13.59 6.60 -5.56
N PRO A 60 13.35 5.44 -6.19
CA PRO A 60 12.54 4.39 -5.59
C PRO A 60 13.07 4.03 -4.21
N ASP A 61 12.23 4.12 -3.17
CA ASP A 61 12.59 3.66 -1.84
C ASP A 61 12.50 2.13 -1.80
N LEU A 62 13.63 1.48 -2.13
CA LEU A 62 13.74 0.02 -2.24
C LEU A 62 13.56 -0.72 -0.91
N ARG A 63 13.44 0.01 0.21
CA ARG A 63 13.21 -0.58 1.53
C ARG A 63 11.78 -1.08 1.72
N PHE A 64 10.86 -0.73 0.80
CA PHE A 64 9.44 -1.04 0.93
C PHE A 64 8.87 -1.72 -0.32
N LEU A 65 7.98 -2.67 -0.09
CA LEU A 65 7.11 -3.23 -1.12
C LEU A 65 5.73 -2.58 -1.06
N HIS A 66 5.14 -2.40 -2.23
CA HIS A 66 3.82 -1.81 -2.40
C HIS A 66 2.95 -2.76 -3.22
N LEU A 67 1.78 -3.09 -2.68
CA LEU A 67 0.81 -3.97 -3.30
C LEU A 67 -0.55 -3.26 -3.44
N LYS A 68 -1.29 -3.59 -4.50
CA LYS A 68 -2.73 -3.29 -4.64
C LYS A 68 -3.57 -4.56 -4.68
N ASP A 69 -4.87 -4.39 -4.53
CA ASP A 69 -5.86 -5.47 -4.61
C ASP A 69 -5.53 -6.59 -3.62
N VAL A 70 -5.29 -6.20 -2.36
CA VAL A 70 -4.59 -7.01 -1.37
C VAL A 70 -5.55 -7.86 -0.56
N THR A 71 -5.19 -9.12 -0.34
CA THR A 71 -5.80 -9.98 0.69
C THR A 71 -4.76 -10.34 1.74
N VAL A 72 -5.05 -10.03 3.00
CA VAL A 72 -4.24 -10.43 4.15
C VAL A 72 -4.90 -11.62 4.84
N ARG A 73 -4.21 -12.75 4.93
CA ARG A 73 -4.64 -13.96 5.66
C ARG A 73 -3.76 -14.15 6.90
N SER A 74 -4.38 -14.32 8.05
CA SER A 74 -3.71 -14.68 9.30
C SER A 74 -4.56 -15.73 10.03
N GLY A 75 -4.03 -16.95 10.13
CA GLY A 75 -4.83 -18.10 10.56
C GLY A 75 -6.09 -18.28 9.70
N ARG A 76 -7.26 -18.25 10.35
CA ARG A 76 -8.58 -18.36 9.68
C ARG A 76 -9.17 -17.02 9.23
N ALA A 77 -8.56 -15.90 9.60
CA ALA A 77 -9.06 -14.57 9.24
C ALA A 77 -8.49 -14.14 7.88
N ALA A 78 -9.36 -13.58 7.03
CA ALA A 78 -8.98 -12.94 5.77
C ALA A 78 -9.58 -11.53 5.72
N ARG A 79 -8.78 -10.56 5.28
CA ARG A 79 -9.22 -9.17 5.07
C ARG A 79 -8.76 -8.68 3.71
N ARG A 80 -9.67 -8.03 2.97
CA ARG A 80 -9.34 -7.34 1.72
C ARG A 80 -9.01 -5.89 1.99
N LEU A 81 -7.93 -5.41 1.39
CA LEU A 81 -7.47 -4.04 1.45
C LEU A 81 -7.21 -3.54 0.02
N PRO A 82 -7.60 -2.31 -0.31
CA PRO A 82 -7.30 -1.73 -1.62
C PRO A 82 -5.78 -1.60 -1.89
N ALA A 83 -4.98 -1.32 -0.86
CA ALA A 83 -3.53 -1.24 -0.97
C ALA A 83 -2.82 -1.67 0.32
N TRP A 84 -1.56 -2.10 0.20
CA TRP A 84 -0.69 -2.44 1.32
C TRP A 84 0.74 -1.97 1.06
N ARG A 85 1.42 -1.51 2.10
CA ARG A 85 2.84 -1.16 2.08
C ARG A 85 3.53 -1.79 3.29
N GLY A 86 4.65 -2.45 3.07
CA GLY A 86 5.42 -3.05 4.14
C GLY A 86 6.93 -3.02 3.88
N PRO A 87 7.76 -3.05 4.93
CA PRO A 87 9.20 -3.09 4.78
C PRO A 87 9.63 -4.43 4.14
N LEU A 88 10.58 -4.39 3.22
CA LEU A 88 11.13 -5.61 2.63
C LEU A 88 11.83 -6.49 3.68
N ALA A 89 12.38 -5.87 4.74
CA ALA A 89 13.09 -6.55 5.81
C ALA A 89 12.23 -7.52 6.66
N VAL A 90 10.90 -7.38 6.64
CA VAL A 90 9.98 -8.28 7.36
C VAL A 90 9.37 -9.35 6.46
N VAL A 91 9.76 -9.38 5.18
CA VAL A 91 9.30 -10.40 4.24
C VAL A 91 10.19 -11.64 4.41
N SER A 92 9.63 -12.69 5.01
CA SER A 92 10.36 -13.94 5.26
C SER A 92 10.34 -14.89 4.06
N GLY A 93 9.49 -14.62 3.05
CA GLY A 93 9.38 -15.42 1.83
C GLY A 93 8.35 -14.85 0.86
N TRP A 94 8.40 -15.30 -0.39
CA TRP A 94 7.45 -14.88 -1.43
C TRP A 94 7.21 -15.98 -2.46
N SER A 95 6.06 -15.91 -3.12
CA SER A 95 5.70 -16.78 -4.25
C SER A 95 4.88 -16.01 -5.29
N LEU A 96 4.90 -16.50 -6.54
CA LEU A 96 4.05 -15.94 -7.61
C LEU A 96 2.62 -16.49 -7.59
N VAL A 97 2.41 -17.62 -6.91
CA VAL A 97 1.14 -18.34 -6.84
C VAL A 97 0.32 -17.86 -5.65
N GLU A 98 -0.99 -17.82 -5.82
CA GLU A 98 -1.93 -17.59 -4.71
C GLU A 98 -1.99 -18.86 -3.83
N PRO A 99 -1.96 -18.73 -2.48
CA PRO A 99 -2.02 -19.89 -1.60
C PRO A 99 -3.36 -20.62 -1.74
N ASP A 100 -3.31 -21.93 -2.00
CA ASP A 100 -4.48 -22.81 -2.13
C ASP A 100 -5.35 -22.76 -0.88
N GLU A 101 -6.67 -22.71 -1.07
CA GLU A 101 -7.66 -22.82 0.01
C GLU A 101 -7.84 -24.29 0.39
N ARG A 102 -6.94 -24.84 1.20
CA ARG A 102 -7.14 -26.16 1.84
C ARG A 102 -7.56 -26.01 3.30
#